data_AF-A0A926SKD7-F1
#
_entry.id   AF-A0A926SKD7-F1
#
_cell.length_a   1.000
_cell.length_b   1.000
_cell.length_c   1.000
_cell.angle_alpha   90.00
_cell.angle_beta   90.00
_cell.angle_gamma   90.00
#
_symmetry.space_group_name_H-M   'P 1'
#
loop_
_entity.id
_entity.type
_entity.pdbx_description
1 polymer ?
#
loop_
_entity_poly.entity_id
_entity_poly.type
_entity_poly.pdbx_seq_one_letter_code
_entity_poly.pdbx_strand_id
1 'polypeptide(L)'
;MNVQVGGIYRACIRSLEGTDHWMQGVYREVIEPERLVLTFAWEDEDNQPKHETLVTVTFTEQGNQTLMTFLLYFHEFGTRFTDNFGRSKPINSRSTS
;
A
#
# COMPACT_ATOMS: atom_id res chain seq x y z
N MET A 1 -10.14 -13.39 7.98
CA MET A 1 -10.21 -11.97 7.56
C MET A 1 -11.57 -11.74 6.97
N ASN A 2 -12.25 -10.66 7.34
CA ASN A 2 -13.56 -10.29 6.79
C ASN A 2 -13.40 -8.98 6.03
N VAL A 3 -13.55 -9.02 4.70
CA VAL A 3 -13.38 -7.86 3.83
C VAL A 3 -14.72 -7.14 3.70
N GLN A 4 -15.06 -6.39 4.73
CA GLN A 4 -16.27 -5.59 4.79
C GLN A 4 -15.93 -4.21 5.35
N VAL A 5 -16.76 -3.21 5.06
CA VAL A 5 -16.59 -1.87 5.64
C VAL A 5 -16.55 -1.96 7.17
N GLY A 6 -15.54 -1.32 7.78
CA GLY A 6 -15.24 -1.38 9.22
C GLY A 6 -14.43 -2.61 9.65
N GLY A 7 -14.17 -3.57 8.77
CA GLY A 7 -13.34 -4.73 9.06
C GLY A 7 -11.88 -4.34 9.30
N ILE A 8 -11.30 -4.85 10.39
CA ILE A 8 -9.89 -4.65 10.73
C ILE A 8 -9.06 -5.74 10.06
N TYR A 9 -7.92 -5.36 9.51
CA TYR A 9 -6.93 -6.28 9.01
C TYR A 9 -5.57 -6.07 9.69
N ARG A 10 -4.77 -7.14 9.71
CA ARG A 10 -3.36 -7.15 10.10
C ARG A 10 -2.62 -8.08 9.16
N ALA A 11 -1.48 -7.63 8.64
CA ALA A 11 -0.68 -8.34 7.65
C ALA A 11 0.82 -8.19 7.97
N CYS A 12 1.63 -9.13 7.51
CA CYS A 12 3.08 -9.13 7.69
C CYS A 12 3.78 -9.24 6.35
N ILE A 13 4.78 -8.39 6.13
CA ILE A 13 5.74 -8.51 5.03
C ILE A 13 7.07 -8.98 5.62
N ARG A 14 7.55 -10.14 5.17
CA ARG A 14 8.87 -10.65 5.54
C ARG A 14 9.90 -10.24 4.50
N SER A 15 10.97 -9.57 4.93
CA SER A 15 12.10 -9.21 4.08
C SER A 15 12.93 -10.46 3.70
N LEU A 16 13.80 -10.32 2.69
CA LEU A 16 14.73 -11.39 2.32
C LEU A 16 15.72 -11.74 3.45
N GLU A 17 15.98 -10.80 4.35
CA GLU A 17 16.85 -10.98 5.51
C GLU A 17 16.11 -11.65 6.70
N GLY A 18 14.82 -11.93 6.54
CA GLY A 18 13.99 -12.59 7.55
C GLY A 18 13.33 -11.65 8.55
N THR A 19 13.47 -10.33 8.38
CA THR A 19 12.82 -9.32 9.24
C THR A 19 11.33 -9.25 8.91
N ASP A 20 10.49 -9.34 9.94
CA ASP A 20 9.03 -9.20 9.84
C ASP A 20 8.61 -7.74 10.03
N HIS A 21 7.88 -7.20 9.06
CA HIS A 21 7.27 -5.88 9.13
C HIS A 21 5.76 -6.04 9.19
N TRP A 22 5.19 -5.74 10.35
CA TRP A 22 3.75 -5.84 10.58
C TRP A 22 3.05 -4.53 10.24
N MET A 23 1.86 -4.65 9.66
CA MET A 23 1.00 -3.52 9.32
C MET A 23 -0.45 -3.87 9.63
N GLN A 24 -1.22 -2.86 9.98
CA GLN A 24 -2.64 -3.00 10.28
C GLN A 24 -3.45 -1.84 9.72
N GLY A 25 -4.76 -2.02 9.67
CA GLY A 25 -5.67 -1.01 9.18
C GLY A 25 -7.13 -1.43 9.14
N VAL A 26 -7.97 -0.56 8.60
CA VAL A 26 -9.42 -0.72 8.54
C VAL A 26 -9.92 -0.52 7.12
N TYR A 27 -10.79 -1.40 6.66
CA TYR A 27 -11.53 -1.21 5.42
C TYR A 27 -12.53 -0.07 5.56
N ARG A 28 -12.37 0.98 4.76
CA ARG A 28 -13.27 2.15 4.74
C ARG A 28 -14.34 2.02 3.66
N GLU A 29 -14.00 1.47 2.50
CA GLU A 29 -14.92 1.20 1.41
C GLU A 29 -14.56 -0.12 0.73
N VAL A 30 -15.57 -0.92 0.38
CA VAL A 30 -15.39 -2.18 -0.37
C VAL A 30 -16.48 -2.22 -1.45
N ILE A 31 -16.07 -2.16 -2.72
CA ILE A 31 -16.94 -2.28 -3.89
C ILE A 31 -16.33 -3.37 -4.78
N GLU A 32 -16.87 -4.57 -4.70
CA GLU A 32 -16.40 -5.68 -5.53
C GLU A 32 -16.94 -5.56 -6.98
N PRO A 33 -16.14 -5.82 -8.03
CA PRO A 33 -14.68 -6.06 -8.06
C PRO A 33 -13.85 -4.79 -8.30
N GLU A 34 -14.43 -3.59 -8.17
CA GLU A 34 -13.92 -2.35 -8.77
C GLU A 34 -13.00 -1.52 -7.86
N ARG A 35 -13.25 -1.48 -6.54
CA ARG A 35 -12.62 -0.50 -5.65
C ARG A 35 -12.52 -0.95 -4.20
N LEU A 36 -11.39 -0.61 -3.57
CA LEU A 36 -11.11 -0.85 -2.16
C LEU A 36 -10.47 0.40 -1.56
N VAL A 37 -11.02 0.92 -0.46
CA VAL A 37 -10.39 1.99 0.34
C VAL A 37 -10.10 1.44 1.72
N LEU A 38 -8.85 1.58 2.17
CA LEU A 38 -8.40 1.10 3.46
C LEU A 38 -7.45 2.09 4.12
N THR A 39 -7.42 2.10 5.45
CA THR A 39 -6.32 2.73 6.19
C THR A 39 -5.16 1.75 6.26
N PHE A 40 -3.94 2.27 6.31
CA PHE A 40 -2.71 1.50 6.37
C PHE A 40 -1.75 2.16 7.36
N ALA A 41 -1.26 1.40 8.34
CA ALA A 41 -0.21 1.86 9.24
C ALA A 41 0.77 0.73 9.55
N TRP A 42 2.07 1.06 9.58
CA TRP A 42 3.09 0.16 10.09
C TRP A 42 3.00 0.06 11.60
N GLU A 43 3.26 -1.12 12.14
CA GLU A 43 3.36 -1.33 13.59
C GLU A 43 4.75 -0.96 14.11
N ASP A 44 4.80 -0.37 15.29
CA ASP A 44 6.04 -0.18 16.05
C ASP A 44 6.36 -1.39 16.93
N GLU A 45 7.40 -1.26 17.77
CA GLU A 45 7.86 -2.31 18.68
C GLU A 45 6.80 -2.72 19.72
N ASP A 46 5.84 -1.83 20.03
CA ASP A 46 4.72 -2.06 20.94
C ASP A 46 3.44 -2.54 20.21
N ASN A 47 3.56 -2.94 18.94
CA ASN A 47 2.46 -3.30 18.04
C ASN A 47 1.43 -2.17 17.84
N GLN A 48 1.83 -0.91 18.02
CA GLN A 48 0.97 0.25 17.83
C GLN A 48 1.10 0.81 16.41
N PRO A 49 0.00 1.24 15.78
CA PRO A 49 0.04 1.80 14.43
C PRO A 49 0.73 3.18 14.44
N LYS A 50 1.79 3.32 13.65
CA LYS A 50 2.63 4.51 13.55
C LYS A 50 2.55 5.06 12.11
N HIS A 51 1.84 6.17 11.95
CA HIS A 51 1.52 6.85 10.67
C HIS A 51 0.46 6.14 9.81
N GLU A 52 -0.79 6.57 9.98
CA GLU A 52 -1.90 6.11 9.15
C GLU A 52 -1.89 6.81 7.78
N THR A 53 -1.98 6.02 6.72
CA THR A 53 -2.15 6.44 5.31
C THR A 53 -3.49 5.93 4.80
N LEU A 54 -4.21 6.74 4.03
CA LEU A 54 -5.41 6.27 3.34
C LEU A 54 -5.03 5.78 1.95
N VAL A 55 -5.31 4.51 1.67
CA VAL A 55 -5.01 3.86 0.39
C VAL A 55 -6.31 3.61 -0.35
N THR A 56 -6.43 4.12 -1.56
CA THR A 56 -7.47 3.75 -2.52
C THR A 56 -6.87 2.87 -3.60
N VAL A 57 -7.45 1.68 -3.79
CA VAL A 57 -7.10 0.74 -4.85
C VAL A 57 -8.29 0.65 -5.80
N THR A 58 -8.05 0.86 -7.09
CA THR A 58 -9.04 0.62 -8.15
C THR A 58 -8.57 -0.48 -9.06
N PHE A 59 -9.50 -1.33 -9.48
CA PHE A 59 -9.28 -2.46 -10.37
C PHE A 59 -10.02 -2.20 -11.67
N THR A 60 -9.29 -2.20 -12.77
CA THR A 60 -9.86 -2.04 -14.12
C THR A 60 -9.51 -3.26 -14.96
N GLU A 61 -10.51 -3.90 -15.55
CA GLU A 61 -10.29 -4.99 -16.48
C GLU A 61 -9.56 -4.49 -17.73
N GLN A 62 -8.50 -5.21 -18.14
CA GLN A 62 -7.73 -4.96 -19.36
C GLN A 62 -7.55 -6.27 -20.11
N GLY A 63 -8.61 -6.72 -20.78
CA GLY A 63 -8.65 -8.03 -21.43
C GLY A 63 -8.45 -9.13 -20.39
N ASN A 64 -7.42 -9.97 -20.58
CA ASN A 64 -7.10 -11.06 -19.65
C ASN A 64 -6.24 -10.61 -18.45
N GLN A 65 -6.17 -9.32 -18.17
CA GLN A 65 -5.37 -8.74 -17.10
C GLN A 65 -6.21 -7.77 -16.27
N THR A 66 -5.70 -7.41 -15.09
CA THR A 66 -6.30 -6.39 -14.22
C THR A 66 -5.28 -5.30 -14.00
N LEU A 67 -5.62 -4.07 -14.38
CA LEU A 67 -4.86 -2.89 -13.99
C LEU A 67 -5.27 -2.52 -12.56
N MET A 68 -4.30 -2.58 -11.65
CA MET A 68 -4.45 -2.08 -10.28
C MET A 68 -3.81 -0.69 -10.19
N THR A 69 -4.57 0.30 -9.73
CA THR A 69 -4.06 1.65 -9.47
C THR A 69 -4.12 1.93 -7.97
N PHE A 70 -3.00 2.35 -7.40
CA PHE A 70 -2.87 2.69 -5.99
C PHE A 70 -2.76 4.20 -5.83
N LEU A 71 -3.62 4.79 -5.01
CA LEU A 71 -3.60 6.19 -4.64
C LEU A 71 -3.43 6.31 -3.14
N LEU A 72 -2.30 6.87 -2.70
CA LEU A 72 -1.94 7.02 -1.30
C LEU A 72 -2.11 8.47 -0.89
N TYR A 73 -2.91 8.70 0.15
CA TYR A 73 -3.05 10.00 0.81
C TYR A 73 -2.38 9.94 2.18
N PHE A 74 -1.30 10.70 2.31
CA PHE A 74 -0.65 10.95 3.58
C PHE A 74 -1.30 12.17 4.23
N HIS A 75 -1.80 12.03 5.45
CA HIS A 75 -2.36 13.16 6.19
C HIS A 75 -1.27 14.18 6.60
N GLU A 76 0.00 13.76 6.61
CA GLU A 76 1.15 14.66 6.78
C GLU A 76 1.81 14.93 5.42
N PHE A 77 1.73 16.19 5.01
CA PHE A 77 2.27 16.82 3.80
C PHE A 77 1.51 16.52 2.48
N GLY A 78 0.71 17.50 2.05
CA GLY A 78 0.01 17.52 0.76
C GLY A 78 0.96 17.55 -0.44
N THR A 79 1.50 16.40 -0.81
CA THR A 79 2.17 16.22 -2.11
C THR A 79 1.69 14.93 -2.75
N ARG A 80 1.01 15.07 -3.89
CA ARG A 80 0.46 13.97 -4.68
C ARG A 80 1.62 13.23 -5.37
N PHE A 81 1.97 12.05 -4.87
CA PHE A 81 2.86 11.13 -5.58
C PHE A 81 2.01 10.13 -6.38
N THR A 82 2.05 10.24 -7.70
CA THR A 82 1.59 9.17 -8.60
C THR A 82 2.80 8.30 -8.92
N ASP A 83 2.94 7.17 -8.25
CA ASP A 83 3.90 6.15 -8.67
C ASP A 83 3.20 5.14 -9.60
N ASN A 84 3.47 5.27 -10.89
CA ASN A 84 3.10 4.27 -11.88
C ASN A 84 4.23 3.23 -11.91
N PHE A 85 4.08 2.15 -11.15
CA PHE A 85 5.01 1.02 -11.24
C PHE A 85 4.83 0.31 -12.59
N GLY A 86 5.55 0.82 -13.60
CA GLY A 86 5.47 0.38 -14.98
C GLY A 86 6.60 0.97 -15.84
N ARG A 87 7.81 0.42 -15.67
CA ARG A 87 9.05 0.60 -16.48
C ARG A 87 9.82 1.94 -16.37
N SER A 88 11.02 1.91 -15.78
CA SER A 88 12.29 2.11 -16.54
C SER A 88 13.58 2.01 -15.68
N LYS A 89 14.42 1.02 -16.04
CA LYS A 89 15.90 0.91 -16.15
C LYS A 89 16.88 1.30 -15.00
N PRO A 90 18.03 0.59 -14.90
CA PRO A 90 19.01 0.73 -13.82
C PRO A 90 19.96 1.92 -14.05
N ILE A 91 20.39 2.57 -12.96
CA ILE A 91 21.55 3.47 -12.98
C ILE A 91 22.75 2.71 -12.41
N ASN A 92 23.70 2.45 -13.30
CA ASN A 92 25.00 1.88 -13.00
C ASN A 92 25.99 2.97 -12.54
N SER A 93 27.03 2.49 -11.86
CA SER A 93 28.10 3.13 -11.08
C SER A 93 28.98 4.24 -11.68
N ARG A 94 29.75 4.87 -10.75
CA ARG A 94 30.99 5.71 -10.83
C ARG A 94 30.73 7.21 -11.00
N SER A 95 31.41 8.13 -10.31
CA SER A 95 32.84 8.17 -9.97
C SER A 95 33.18 9.21 -8.88
N THR A 96 34.20 8.88 -8.06
CA THR A 96 35.26 9.73 -7.47
C THR A 96 34.93 10.93 -6.58
N SER A 97 35.45 10.87 -5.36
CA SER A 97 36.58 11.73 -4.94
C SER A 97 37.58 10.88 -4.15
#